data_AF-A0A2T3JKD8-F1
#
_entry.id   AF-A0A2T3JKD8-F1
#
_cell.length_a   1.000
_cell.length_b   1.000
_cell.length_c   1.000
_cell.angle_alpha   90.00
_cell.angle_beta   90.00
_cell.angle_gamma   90.00
#
_symmetry.space_group_name_H-M   'P 1'
#
loop_
_entity.id
_entity.type
_entity.pdbx_description
1 polymer ?
#
loop_
_entity_poly.entity_id
_entity_poly.type
_entity_poly.pdbx_seq_one_letter_code
_entity_poly.pdbx_strand_id
1 'polypeptide(L)' 'MNILTFFAYEHLPKHLQVVSKPFCDTANHVVDTLPDNEERSVCLRKLLEAKDCAVRAQLGGK' A
#
# COMPACT_ATOMS: atom_id res chain seq x y z
N MET A 1 1.96 16.36 -2.31
CA MET A 1 1.81 15.29 -1.29
C MET A 1 2.23 13.99 -1.95
N ASN A 2 3.14 13.20 -1.36
CA ASN A 2 3.68 11.98 -1.97
C ASN A 2 2.76 10.78 -1.65
N ILE A 3 2.31 10.02 -2.65
CA ILE A 3 1.40 8.88 -2.46
C ILE A 3 1.97 7.80 -1.52
N LEU A 4 3.29 7.69 -1.40
CA LEU A 4 3.96 6.74 -0.50
C LEU A 4 3.61 6.96 0.97
N THR A 5 3.22 8.18 1.38
CA THR A 5 2.81 8.43 2.78
C THR A 5 1.58 7.61 3.17
N PHE A 6 0.69 7.30 2.22
CA PHE A 6 -0.48 6.46 2.46
C PHE A 6 -0.16 4.98 2.58
N PHE A 7 1.06 4.56 2.20
CA PHE A 7 1.51 3.18 2.33
C PHE A 7 2.12 2.86 3.70
N ALA A 8 2.49 3.88 4.49
CA ALA A 8 2.92 3.72 5.87
C ALA A 8 1.96 2.79 6.64
N TYR A 9 2.52 1.89 7.44
CA TYR A 9 1.76 0.86 8.14
C TYR A 9 2.09 0.80 9.63
N GLU A 10 3.20 1.37 10.07
CA GLU A 10 3.67 1.29 11.46
C GLU A 10 2.70 1.90 12.49
N HIS A 11 1.88 2.85 12.05
CA HIS A 11 0.83 3.45 12.88
C HIS A 11 -0.38 2.53 13.13
N LEU A 12 -0.50 1.43 12.37
CA LEU A 12 -1.59 0.48 12.52
C LEU A 12 -1.33 -0.47 13.70
N PRO A 13 -2.38 -1.03 14.33
CA PRO A 13 -2.24 -2.16 15.24
C PRO A 13 -1.51 -3.35 14.59
N LYS A 14 -0.73 -4.12 15.37
CA LYS A 14 0.12 -5.22 14.87
C LYS A 14 -0.61 -6.21 13.94
N HIS A 15 -1.87 -6.55 14.25
CA HIS A 15 -2.66 -7.49 13.44
C HIS A 15 -3.11 -6.92 12.08
N LEU A 16 -3.04 -5.60 11.87
CA LEU A 16 -3.28 -4.96 10.57
C LEU A 16 -1.97 -4.67 9.84
N GLN A 17 -0.87 -4.47 10.57
CA GLN A 17 0.45 -4.29 9.96
C GLN A 17 0.83 -5.49 9.09
N VAL A 18 0.50 -6.71 9.52
CA VAL A 18 0.83 -7.94 8.77
C VAL A 18 0.21 -7.97 7.37
N VAL A 19 -1.00 -7.43 7.19
CA VAL A 19 -1.64 -7.35 5.86
C VAL A 19 -1.28 -6.08 5.10
N SER A 20 -0.92 -4.99 5.79
CA SER A 20 -0.55 -3.72 5.15
C SER A 20 0.92 -3.67 4.69
N LYS A 21 1.84 -4.36 5.37
CA LYS A 21 3.28 -4.29 5.09
C LYS A 21 3.64 -4.68 3.65
N PRO A 22 3.11 -5.78 3.07
CA PRO A 22 3.45 -6.16 1.69
C PRO A 22 3.14 -5.08 0.65
N PHE A 23 2.09 -4.29 0.87
CA PHE A 23 1.73 -3.17 -0.01
C PHE A 23 2.72 -2.02 0.10
N CYS A 24 3.24 -1.74 1.30
CA CYS A 24 4.28 -0.73 1.49
C CYS A 24 5.58 -1.14 0.80
N ASP A 25 6.02 -2.39 1.00
CA ASP A 25 7.23 -2.91 0.36
C ASP A 25 7.10 -2.88 -1.18
N THR A 26 5.93 -3.26 -1.71
CA THR A 26 5.65 -3.22 -3.16
C THR A 26 5.63 -1.79 -3.70
N ALA A 27 5.04 -0.83 -2.97
CA ALA A 27 4.99 0.56 -3.40
C ALA A 27 6.39 1.18 -3.50
N ASN A 28 7.25 0.89 -2.52
CA ASN A 28 8.66 1.29 -2.57
C ASN A 28 9.37 0.66 -3.77
N HIS A 29 9.20 -0.65 -3.98
CA HIS A 29 9.79 -1.34 -5.13
C HIS A 29 9.36 -0.73 -6.48
N VAL A 30 8.08 -0.36 -6.62
CA VAL A 30 7.55 0.30 -7.83
C VAL A 30 8.24 1.64 -8.07
N VAL A 31 8.45 2.44 -7.03
CA VAL A 31 9.13 3.74 -7.15
C VAL A 31 10.61 3.58 -7.45
N ASP A 32 11.26 2.58 -6.85
CA ASP A 32 12.70 2.33 -7.00
C ASP A 32 13.07 1.74 -8.36
N THR A 33 12.16 1.01 -9.00
CA THR A 33 12.47 0.22 -10.21
C THR A 33 11.81 0.72 -11.49
N LEU A 34 10.70 1.45 -11.40
CA LEU A 34 9.96 1.89 -12.58
C LEU A 34 10.18 3.39 -12.87
N PRO A 35 10.24 3.78 -14.17
CA PRO A 35 10.36 5.17 -14.55
C PRO A 35 9.16 5.99 -14.11
N ASP A 36 9.37 7.29 -13.92
CA ASP A 36 8.29 8.22 -13.59
C ASP A 36 7.40 8.48 -14.81
N ASN A 37 6.27 7.78 -14.86
CA ASN A 37 5.27 7.93 -15.89
C ASN A 37 3.85 7.72 -15.36
N GLU A 38 2.87 7.92 -16.25
CA GLU A 38 1.46 7.80 -15.93
C GLU A 38 1.09 6.38 -15.44
N GLU A 39 1.68 5.34 -16.03
CA GLU A 39 1.44 3.95 -15.65
C GLU A 39 1.94 3.64 -14.23
N ARG A 40 3.11 4.18 -13.83
CA ARG A 40 3.59 4.08 -12.45
C ARG A 40 2.61 4.75 -11.48
N SER A 41 2.09 5.92 -11.86
CA SER A 41 1.11 6.65 -11.06
C SER A 41 -0.23 5.89 -10.94
N VAL A 42 -0.68 5.23 -12.02
CA VAL A 42 -1.86 4.35 -12.02
C VAL A 42 -1.61 3.12 -11.14
N CYS A 43 -0.45 2.48 -11.28
CA CYS A 43 -0.05 1.31 -10.49
C CYS A 43 -0.10 1.62 -8.99
N LEU A 44 0.51 2.72 -8.54
CA LEU A 44 0.52 3.13 -7.13
C LEU A 44 -0.89 3.41 -6.59
N ARG A 45 -1.79 4.02 -7.37
CA ARG A 45 -3.19 4.23 -6.95
C ARG A 45 -3.96 2.92 -6.80
N LYS A 46 -3.82 2.01 -7.76
CA LYS A 46 -4.46 0.67 -7.70
C LYS A 46 -3.93 -0.14 -6.52
N LEU A 47 -2.63 -0.03 -6.24
CA LEU A 47 -2.01 -0.71 -5.11
C LEU A 47 -2.53 -0.16 -3.76
N LEU A 48 -2.78 1.15 -3.67
CA LEU A 48 -3.37 1.77 -2.48
C LEU A 48 -4.81 1.29 -2.25
N GLU A 49 -5.63 1.25 -3.30
CA GLU A 49 -6.99 0.69 -3.23
C GLU A 49 -6.98 -0.78 -2.75
N ALA A 50 -6.03 -1.58 -3.25
CA ALA A 50 -5.86 -2.97 -2.84
C ALA A 50 -5.43 -3.10 -1.37
N LYS A 51 -4.52 -2.24 -0.89
CA LYS A 51 -4.13 -2.17 0.52
C LYS A 51 -5.35 -1.91 1.40
N ASP A 52 -6.16 -0.91 1.06
CA ASP A 52 -7.35 -0.53 1.84
C ASP A 52 -8.40 -1.66 1.87
N CYS A 53 -8.56 -2.40 0.76
CA CYS A 53 -9.38 -3.61 0.72
C CYS A 53 -8.85 -4.70 1.66
N ALA A 54 -7.53 -4.97 1.66
CA ALA A 54 -6.91 -5.98 2.52
C ALA A 54 -7.05 -5.63 4.01
N VAL A 55 -6.83 -4.37 4.38
CA VAL A 55 -7.02 -3.89 5.76
C VAL A 55 -8.48 -4.01 6.18
N ARG A 56 -9.45 -3.62 5.34
CA ARG A 56 -10.88 -3.78 5.63
C ARG A 56 -11.29 -5.25 5.77
N ALA A 57 -10.73 -6.14 4.95
CA ALA A 57 -10.98 -7.57 5.07
C ALA A 57 -10.47 -8.12 6.41
N GLN A 58 -9.28 -7.69 6.86
CA GLN A 58 -8.73 -8.08 8.16
C GLN A 58 -9.54 -7.51 9.35
N LEU A 59 -10.14 -6.32 9.20
CA LEU A 59 -11.03 -5.72 10.20
C LEU A 59 -12.40 -6.40 10.29
N GLY A 60 -12.94 -6.85 9.16
CA GLY A 60 -14.28 -7.44 9.04
C GLY A 60 -14.32 -8.96 9.18
N GLY A 61 -13.16 -9.63 9.14
CA GLY A 61 -13.03 -11.06 9.41
C GLY A 61 -13.28 -11.35 10.89
N LYS A 62 -14.46 -11.91 11.20
CA LYS A 62 -14.72 -12.54 12.50
C LYS A 62 -13.84 -13.78 12.68
#